data_AF-A0A3B9ZUD6-F1
#
_entry.id   AF-A0A3B9ZUD6-F1
#
_cell.length_a   1.000
_cell.length_b   1.000
_cell.length_c   1.000
_cell.angle_alpha   90.00
_cell.angle_beta   90.00
_cell.angle_gamma   90.00
#
_symmetry.space_group_name_H-M   'P 1'
#
loop_
_entity.id
_entity.type
_entity.pdbx_description
1 polymer ?
#
loop_
_entity_poly.entity_id
_entity_poly.type
_entity_poly.pdbx_seq_one_letter_code
_entity_poly.pdbx_strand_id
1 'polypeptide(L)'
;MYFLPIAGGNNSKTILLGREMKSLSYRFYILIVILIVVMNVNQGQAQPKIGLKDAGMLVEKTVLITDRETYSVEENILFTAFNVSSAQLRNSDWSNVLYVELVSPDGEAFAQRKYVYHQDGSTGSLKIPVNLLTGNYYLRAYTRWMRDYSPYNYFYKMITVINPFRPELLEPSGNKVIHGNDLKPALVNTSDVIIQTGKKSYSKREQVDLEISAINGEDLTNLLTVSVVPKGTYLPLSPEVPGLQKMIFLPNFIPETRGLSISGKVVNQADSLPLPYTLVGLTIFKENPENRNVLSNEKGQFFFDLATLKGEYEIFISAKSNGQQMPLILVDNDFSTQTIELPYVPVDLSEESKKCYQSLIFNSQIQELYRQQTIEEEMKSFSSDSSFYGLPDFVLPLKVYIDMPTIKDYVSELMPQVGIRHEGKRTVLKVLGPYSDLSVYEPMVLVDMVPVFDIDRVLKIAPEKIERVEVVTKPYVRGDIVYGGIISFFSKKGDLAGIDLPSAGRFITYSMLNSNASQVDANPASTRIPDLQNCLYWNPALKFKATEPAKVSFNTGDCSGEYVVVVRGVDKDGKIKIWSSEIRVD
;
A
#
# COMPACT_ATOMS: atom_id res chain seq x y z
N MET A 1 88.35 6.15 30.63
CA MET A 1 89.23 5.36 29.76
C MET A 1 88.97 5.81 28.33
N TYR A 2 89.96 6.49 27.74
CA TYR A 2 90.19 6.83 26.32
C TYR A 2 89.09 7.53 25.46
N PHE A 3 89.42 8.79 25.12
CA PHE A 3 89.29 9.58 23.87
C PHE A 3 87.94 10.04 23.25
N LEU A 4 87.80 11.38 23.24
CA LEU A 4 87.14 12.31 22.28
C LEU A 4 87.81 12.25 20.86
N PRO A 5 87.40 13.05 19.84
CA PRO A 5 86.12 13.22 19.13
C PRO A 5 86.33 13.30 17.59
N ILE A 6 85.30 13.65 16.78
CA ILE A 6 85.35 14.66 15.69
C ILE A 6 83.92 14.90 15.14
N ALA A 7 83.55 16.18 15.07
CA ALA A 7 82.37 16.75 14.41
C ALA A 7 82.34 16.43 12.89
N GLY A 8 81.25 16.44 12.14
CA GLY A 8 80.06 17.28 12.12
C GLY A 8 79.63 17.36 10.66
N GLY A 9 78.32 17.41 10.37
CA GLY A 9 77.86 17.60 9.00
C GLY A 9 76.42 17.16 8.71
N ASN A 10 75.49 18.12 8.82
CA ASN A 10 74.34 18.27 7.93
C ASN A 10 73.33 17.09 7.81
N ASN A 11 72.46 16.87 8.82
CA ASN A 11 71.31 15.96 8.68
C ASN A 11 69.94 16.53 9.09
N SER A 12 69.86 17.79 9.50
CA SER A 12 68.60 18.37 10.00
C SER A 12 67.64 18.82 8.89
N LYS A 13 68.13 19.13 7.67
CA LYS A 13 67.27 19.55 6.54
C LYS A 13 66.58 18.38 5.84
N THR A 14 67.22 17.21 5.75
CA THR A 14 66.69 16.05 5.01
C THR A 14 65.53 15.37 5.75
N ILE A 15 65.52 15.41 7.08
CA ILE A 15 64.46 14.79 7.91
C ILE A 15 63.19 15.66 7.94
N LEU A 16 63.33 16.99 7.92
CA LEU A 16 62.19 17.92 7.84
C LEU A 16 61.48 17.85 6.47
N LEU A 17 62.24 17.81 5.37
CA LEU A 17 61.68 17.64 4.01
C LEU A 17 60.93 16.32 3.84
N GLY A 18 61.44 15.20 4.38
CA GLY A 18 60.77 13.90 4.33
C GLY A 18 59.48 13.83 5.15
N ARG A 19 59.36 14.62 6.22
CA ARG A 19 58.16 14.67 7.09
C ARG A 19 57.08 15.58 6.51
N GLU A 20 57.46 16.68 5.86
CA GLU A 20 56.52 17.52 5.12
C GLU A 20 56.00 16.82 3.85
N MET A 21 56.86 16.14 3.09
CA MET A 21 56.46 15.36 1.90
C MET A 21 55.49 14.22 2.25
N LYS A 22 55.66 13.55 3.39
CA LYS A 22 54.71 12.52 3.88
C LYS A 22 53.38 13.10 4.35
N SER A 23 53.36 14.32 4.90
CA SER A 23 52.11 14.99 5.27
C SER A 23 51.36 15.51 4.04
N LEU A 24 52.09 15.95 3.02
CA LEU A 24 51.53 16.43 1.75
C LEU A 24 50.92 15.26 0.96
N SER A 25 51.59 14.11 0.93
CA SER A 25 51.04 12.90 0.31
C SER A 25 49.82 12.36 1.07
N TYR A 26 49.81 12.41 2.40
CA TYR A 26 48.65 12.00 3.19
C TYR A 26 47.43 12.91 3.01
N ARG A 27 47.64 14.24 2.94
CA ARG A 27 46.60 15.21 2.60
C ARG A 27 46.05 14.98 1.19
N PHE A 28 46.91 14.63 0.24
CA PHE A 28 46.51 14.31 -1.12
C PHE A 28 45.67 13.02 -1.20
N TYR A 29 46.03 11.99 -0.44
CA TYR A 29 45.25 10.76 -0.31
C TYR A 29 43.88 11.00 0.35
N ILE A 30 43.81 11.82 1.42
CA ILE A 30 42.54 12.22 2.03
C ILE A 30 41.67 12.98 1.03
N LEU A 31 42.27 13.89 0.23
CA LEU A 31 41.53 14.65 -0.77
C LEU A 31 40.98 13.75 -1.88
N ILE A 32 41.73 12.74 -2.31
CA ILE A 32 41.27 11.72 -3.27
C ILE A 32 40.16 10.86 -2.68
N VAL A 33 40.28 10.43 -1.42
CA VAL A 33 39.23 9.65 -0.76
C VAL A 33 37.95 10.48 -0.60
N ILE A 34 38.05 11.76 -0.22
CA ILE A 34 36.92 12.68 -0.17
C ILE A 34 36.33 12.88 -1.57
N LEU A 35 37.15 13.03 -2.62
CA LEU A 35 36.67 13.17 -3.99
C LEU A 35 35.94 11.90 -4.47
N ILE A 36 36.46 10.72 -4.14
CA ILE A 36 35.83 9.42 -4.45
C ILE A 36 34.52 9.27 -3.68
N VAL A 37 34.48 9.64 -2.40
CA VAL A 37 33.25 9.61 -1.60
C VAL A 37 32.22 10.59 -2.18
N VAL A 38 32.61 11.82 -2.53
CA VAL A 38 31.72 12.81 -3.17
C VAL A 38 31.23 12.34 -4.55
N MET A 39 32.07 11.65 -5.33
CA MET A 39 31.67 11.05 -6.61
C MET A 39 30.71 9.87 -6.45
N ASN A 40 30.79 9.10 -5.35
CA ASN A 40 29.91 7.98 -5.08
C ASN A 40 28.60 8.37 -4.38
N VAL A 41 28.55 9.50 -3.66
CA VAL A 41 27.32 10.01 -3.00
C VAL A 41 26.24 10.42 -4.01
N ASN A 42 26.58 10.66 -5.28
CA ASN A 42 25.62 10.95 -6.34
C ASN A 42 24.93 9.70 -6.95
N GLN A 43 25.16 8.50 -6.41
CA GLN A 43 24.43 7.29 -6.83
C GLN A 43 23.19 6.96 -5.98
N GLY A 44 22.63 7.95 -5.28
CA GLY A 44 21.20 7.88 -4.97
C GLY A 44 20.44 7.94 -6.29
N GLN A 45 19.64 6.93 -6.64
CA GLN A 45 18.81 6.99 -7.84
C GLN A 45 17.86 8.19 -7.73
N ALA A 46 18.24 9.32 -8.32
CA ALA A 46 17.36 10.45 -8.50
C ALA A 46 16.23 10.00 -9.44
N GLN A 47 14.99 10.42 -9.14
CA GLN A 47 13.90 10.21 -10.09
C GLN A 47 14.30 10.80 -11.45
N PRO A 48 14.00 10.11 -12.57
CA PRO A 48 14.36 10.58 -13.90
C PRO A 48 13.77 11.98 -14.12
N LYS A 49 14.64 12.96 -14.37
CA LYS A 49 14.21 14.32 -14.75
C LYS A 49 13.77 14.30 -16.21
N ILE A 50 12.48 14.10 -16.44
CA ILE A 50 11.88 14.12 -17.77
C ILE A 50 11.39 15.54 -18.06
N GLY A 51 11.60 16.03 -19.29
CA GLY A 51 11.08 17.32 -19.72
C GLY A 51 9.54 17.31 -19.78
N LEU A 52 8.89 18.44 -19.54
CA LEU A 52 7.42 18.51 -19.45
C LEU A 52 6.71 17.96 -20.71
N LYS A 53 7.30 18.19 -21.89
CA LYS A 53 6.78 17.70 -23.17
C LYS A 53 6.86 16.17 -23.27
N ASP A 54 7.97 15.59 -22.85
CA ASP A 54 8.20 14.15 -22.88
C ASP A 54 7.34 13.43 -21.83
N ALA A 55 7.15 14.06 -20.67
CA ALA A 55 6.26 13.57 -19.62
C ALA A 55 4.81 13.41 -20.12
N GLY A 56 4.30 14.40 -20.86
CA GLY A 56 2.95 14.33 -21.43
C GLY A 56 2.75 13.23 -22.50
N MET A 57 3.83 12.63 -23.00
CA MET A 57 3.78 11.48 -23.93
C MET A 57 3.72 10.13 -23.20
N LEU A 58 3.97 10.09 -21.90
CA LEU A 58 3.91 8.89 -21.07
C LEU A 58 2.45 8.63 -20.64
N VAL A 59 1.62 8.17 -21.58
CA VAL A 59 0.21 7.87 -21.31
C VAL A 59 0.09 6.44 -20.81
N GLU A 60 -0.27 6.29 -19.53
CA GLU A 60 -0.60 5.00 -18.94
C GLU A 60 -2.04 4.60 -19.25
N LYS A 61 -2.25 3.30 -19.43
CA LYS A 61 -3.57 2.71 -19.65
C LYS A 61 -3.66 1.38 -18.92
N THR A 62 -4.79 1.17 -18.24
CA THR A 62 -5.09 -0.06 -17.50
C THR A 62 -6.46 -0.59 -17.89
N VAL A 63 -6.67 -1.90 -17.77
CA VAL A 63 -7.93 -2.58 -18.04
C VAL A 63 -8.19 -3.58 -16.93
N LEU A 64 -9.39 -3.56 -16.33
CA LEU A 64 -9.78 -4.57 -15.34
C LEU A 64 -10.67 -5.65 -15.95
N ILE A 65 -10.45 -6.88 -15.49
CA ILE A 65 -11.35 -8.01 -15.65
C ILE A 65 -11.74 -8.51 -14.27
N THR A 66 -13.03 -8.73 -14.04
CA THR A 66 -13.57 -9.30 -12.81
C THR A 66 -14.00 -10.76 -13.01
N ASP A 67 -14.24 -11.48 -11.92
CA ASP A 67 -14.77 -12.85 -11.98
C ASP A 67 -16.19 -12.87 -12.58
N ARG A 68 -17.06 -11.94 -12.17
CA ARG A 68 -18.44 -11.79 -12.67
C ARG A 68 -18.90 -10.33 -12.73
N GLU A 69 -20.16 -10.10 -13.07
CA GLU A 69 -20.74 -8.75 -13.18
C GLU A 69 -21.79 -8.44 -12.12
N THR A 70 -22.34 -9.44 -11.43
CA THR A 70 -23.35 -9.26 -10.37
C THR A 70 -22.87 -9.80 -9.02
N TYR A 71 -23.04 -8.99 -7.98
CA TYR A 71 -22.61 -9.27 -6.62
C TYR A 71 -23.68 -8.89 -5.61
N SER A 72 -23.63 -9.49 -4.42
CA SER A 72 -24.30 -8.97 -3.24
C SER A 72 -23.35 -8.13 -2.39
N VAL A 73 -23.90 -7.31 -1.50
CA VAL A 73 -23.10 -6.58 -0.51
C VAL A 73 -22.28 -7.53 0.36
N GLU A 74 -21.15 -7.05 0.88
CA GLU A 74 -20.15 -7.81 1.65
C GLU A 74 -19.35 -8.86 0.88
N GLU A 75 -19.72 -9.17 -0.37
CA GLU A 75 -18.88 -9.99 -1.24
C GLU A 75 -17.61 -9.26 -1.67
N ASN A 76 -16.61 -10.05 -2.07
CA ASN A 76 -15.41 -9.56 -2.70
C ASN A 76 -15.56 -9.63 -4.23
N ILE A 77 -15.35 -8.51 -4.90
CA ILE A 77 -15.17 -8.46 -6.36
C ILE A 77 -13.74 -8.94 -6.63
N LEU A 78 -13.57 -10.12 -7.22
CA LEU A 78 -12.25 -10.60 -7.62
C LEU A 78 -11.89 -9.96 -8.96
N PHE A 79 -10.66 -9.48 -9.09
CA PHE A 79 -10.23 -8.86 -10.33
C PHE A 79 -8.76 -9.12 -10.66
N THR A 80 -8.47 -8.96 -11.95
CA THR A 80 -7.13 -8.75 -12.48
C THR A 80 -7.12 -7.45 -13.28
N ALA A 81 -6.04 -6.71 -13.16
CA ALA A 81 -5.74 -5.50 -13.89
C ALA A 81 -4.62 -5.81 -14.87
N PHE A 82 -4.79 -5.38 -16.11
CA PHE A 82 -3.78 -5.47 -17.15
C PHE A 82 -3.19 -4.10 -17.41
N ASN A 83 -1.87 -4.03 -17.39
CA ASN A 83 -1.17 -2.85 -17.89
C ASN A 83 -1.10 -2.91 -19.42
N VAL A 84 -1.85 -2.04 -20.08
CA VAL A 84 -1.93 -1.94 -21.55
C VAL A 84 -1.31 -0.63 -22.06
N SER A 85 -0.42 -0.04 -21.26
CA SER A 85 0.41 1.08 -21.67
C SER A 85 1.40 0.67 -22.77
N SER A 86 2.06 1.64 -23.40
CA SER A 86 3.10 1.36 -24.39
C SER A 86 4.18 0.42 -23.83
N ALA A 87 4.76 -0.44 -24.68
CA ALA A 87 5.76 -1.41 -24.24
C ALA A 87 6.98 -0.76 -23.56
N GLN A 88 7.33 0.46 -23.98
CA GLN A 88 8.40 1.25 -23.36
C GLN A 88 8.06 1.65 -21.92
N LEU A 89 6.83 2.13 -21.68
CA LEU A 89 6.38 2.59 -20.37
C LEU A 89 6.15 1.43 -19.40
N ARG A 90 5.68 0.28 -19.89
CA ARG A 90 5.51 -0.93 -19.05
C ARG A 90 6.84 -1.45 -18.49
N ASN A 91 7.95 -1.22 -19.21
CA ASN A 91 9.28 -1.69 -18.81
C ASN A 91 10.07 -0.69 -17.95
N SER A 92 9.50 0.48 -17.60
CA SER A 92 10.23 1.57 -16.93
C SER A 92 9.93 1.73 -15.44
N ASP A 93 9.28 0.76 -14.79
CA ASP A 93 8.84 0.80 -13.38
C ASP A 93 8.22 2.15 -12.97
N TRP A 94 7.34 2.68 -13.83
CA TRP A 94 6.83 4.05 -13.70
C TRP A 94 5.82 4.18 -12.56
N SER A 95 4.75 3.39 -12.58
CA SER A 95 3.74 3.36 -11.52
C SER A 95 3.67 1.98 -10.88
N ASN A 96 3.90 1.91 -9.57
CA ASN A 96 3.85 0.65 -8.82
C ASN A 96 2.60 0.52 -7.94
N VAL A 97 1.64 1.43 -8.08
CA VAL A 97 0.38 1.43 -7.33
C VAL A 97 -0.80 1.59 -8.28
N LEU A 98 -1.76 0.69 -8.15
CA LEU A 98 -3.06 0.74 -8.80
C LEU A 98 -4.11 1.15 -7.78
N TYR A 99 -4.88 2.18 -8.10
CA TYR A 99 -6.04 2.60 -7.34
C TYR A 99 -7.26 1.93 -7.95
N VAL A 100 -8.04 1.22 -7.12
CA VAL A 100 -9.31 0.63 -7.54
C VAL A 100 -10.39 1.09 -6.58
N GLU A 101 -11.47 1.62 -7.16
CA GLU A 101 -12.58 2.20 -6.41
C GLU A 101 -13.91 1.69 -6.95
N LEU A 102 -14.88 1.50 -6.04
CA LEU A 102 -16.27 1.28 -6.38
C LEU A 102 -16.99 2.62 -6.27
N VAL A 103 -17.45 3.14 -7.40
CA VAL A 103 -18.09 4.46 -7.50
C VAL A 103 -19.51 4.36 -8.03
N SER A 104 -20.40 5.23 -7.59
CA SER A 104 -21.71 5.44 -8.19
C SER A 104 -21.60 6.18 -9.53
N PRO A 105 -22.69 6.29 -10.31
CA PRO A 105 -22.69 6.99 -11.58
C PRO A 105 -22.32 8.48 -11.49
N ASP A 106 -22.57 9.16 -10.38
CA ASP A 106 -22.13 10.55 -10.12
C ASP A 106 -20.68 10.65 -9.60
N GLY A 107 -19.97 9.53 -9.51
CA GLY A 107 -18.55 9.47 -9.17
C GLY A 107 -18.25 9.46 -7.67
N GLU A 108 -19.26 9.39 -6.79
CA GLU A 108 -19.06 9.19 -5.35
C GLU A 108 -18.47 7.81 -5.09
N ALA A 109 -17.39 7.75 -4.30
CA ALA A 109 -16.69 6.52 -3.99
C ALA A 109 -17.21 5.87 -2.70
N PHE A 110 -17.62 4.61 -2.80
CA PHE A 110 -18.12 3.83 -1.68
C PHE A 110 -17.09 2.84 -1.13
N ALA A 111 -16.16 2.38 -1.96
CA ALA A 111 -15.04 1.55 -1.55
C ALA A 111 -13.78 1.96 -2.30
N GLN A 112 -12.64 2.00 -1.62
CA GLN A 112 -11.38 2.47 -2.20
C GLN A 112 -10.23 1.63 -1.65
N ARG A 113 -9.41 1.06 -2.54
CA ARG A 113 -8.22 0.28 -2.16
C ARG A 113 -7.07 0.53 -3.13
N LYS A 114 -5.85 0.32 -2.63
CA LYS A 114 -4.59 0.45 -3.38
C LYS A 114 -3.96 -0.93 -3.52
N TYR A 115 -3.41 -1.23 -4.69
CA TYR A 115 -2.83 -2.54 -5.00
C TYR A 115 -1.43 -2.36 -5.58
N VAL A 116 -0.57 -3.35 -5.37
CA VAL A 116 0.72 -3.38 -6.05
C VAL A 116 0.47 -3.48 -7.55
N TYR A 117 1.15 -2.66 -8.36
CA TYR A 117 1.05 -2.66 -9.81
C TYR A 117 2.42 -2.93 -10.43
N HIS A 118 2.45 -3.77 -11.46
CA HIS A 118 3.65 -4.19 -12.15
C HIS A 118 3.50 -4.07 -13.67
N GLN A 119 4.54 -4.49 -14.40
CA GLN A 119 4.58 -4.52 -15.87
C GLN A 119 3.37 -5.24 -16.51
N ASP A 120 2.91 -6.33 -15.90
CA ASP A 120 1.75 -7.11 -16.38
C ASP A 120 0.43 -6.66 -15.74
N GLY A 121 0.50 -5.83 -14.70
CA GLY A 121 -0.62 -5.25 -13.99
C GLY A 121 -0.73 -5.72 -12.54
N SER A 122 -1.92 -6.11 -12.07
CA SER A 122 -2.19 -6.42 -10.66
C SER A 122 -3.31 -7.44 -10.52
N THR A 123 -3.35 -8.20 -9.43
CA THR A 123 -4.50 -9.03 -9.07
C THR A 123 -4.95 -8.66 -7.67
N GLY A 124 -6.26 -8.72 -7.42
CA GLY A 124 -6.78 -8.25 -6.15
C GLY A 124 -8.25 -8.58 -5.94
N SER A 125 -8.75 -8.11 -4.81
CA SER A 125 -10.17 -8.16 -4.52
C SER A 125 -10.63 -6.91 -3.78
N LEU A 126 -11.81 -6.40 -4.12
CA LEU A 126 -12.43 -5.26 -3.46
C LEU A 126 -13.71 -5.71 -2.73
N LYS A 127 -13.74 -5.53 -1.41
CA LYS A 127 -14.94 -5.84 -0.59
C LYS A 127 -16.01 -4.78 -0.83
N ILE A 128 -17.23 -5.24 -1.12
CA ILE A 128 -18.40 -4.38 -1.26
C ILE A 128 -18.93 -4.02 0.14
N PRO A 129 -19.08 -2.73 0.48
CA PRO A 129 -19.62 -2.34 1.78
C PRO A 129 -21.10 -2.73 1.97
N VAL A 130 -21.50 -2.98 3.22
CA VAL A 130 -22.88 -3.39 3.57
C VAL A 130 -23.93 -2.29 3.35
N ASN A 131 -23.51 -1.02 3.31
CA ASN A 131 -24.40 0.14 3.27
C ASN A 131 -24.79 0.60 1.85
N LEU A 132 -24.26 -0.03 0.79
CA LEU A 132 -24.61 0.31 -0.60
C LEU A 132 -26.10 0.04 -0.88
N LEU A 133 -26.70 0.83 -1.76
CA LEU A 133 -28.05 0.55 -2.25
C LEU A 133 -28.00 -0.50 -3.36
N THR A 134 -29.15 -1.12 -3.65
CA THR A 134 -29.26 -2.00 -4.83
C THR A 134 -29.18 -1.16 -6.10
N GLY A 135 -28.24 -1.47 -7.00
CA GLY A 135 -28.02 -0.65 -8.19
C GLY A 135 -26.82 -1.06 -9.04
N ASN A 136 -26.60 -0.32 -10.12
CA ASN A 136 -25.41 -0.47 -10.96
C ASN A 136 -24.36 0.59 -10.59
N TYR A 137 -23.16 0.11 -10.29
CA TYR A 137 -22.00 0.89 -9.91
C TYR A 137 -20.87 0.70 -10.93
N TYR A 138 -19.80 1.46 -10.80
CA TYR A 138 -18.61 1.33 -11.64
C TYR A 138 -17.37 1.01 -10.81
N LEU A 139 -16.65 -0.03 -11.22
CA LEU A 139 -15.29 -0.26 -10.79
C LEU A 139 -14.37 0.65 -11.59
N ARG A 140 -13.79 1.64 -10.91
CA ARG A 140 -12.87 2.64 -11.44
C ARG A 140 -11.43 2.23 -11.16
N ALA A 141 -10.56 2.24 -12.16
CA ALA A 141 -9.13 1.95 -12.00
C ALA A 141 -8.21 2.93 -12.72
N TYR A 142 -7.15 3.33 -12.02
CA TYR A 142 -6.12 4.24 -12.52
C TYR A 142 -4.86 4.18 -11.67
N THR A 143 -3.76 4.72 -12.19
CA THR A 143 -2.54 5.01 -11.45
C THR A 143 -2.50 6.48 -11.03
N ARG A 144 -1.64 6.84 -10.08
CA ARG A 144 -1.47 8.25 -9.69
C ARG A 144 -1.08 9.15 -10.87
N TRP A 145 -0.29 8.64 -11.81
CA TRP A 145 0.14 9.39 -13.00
C TRP A 145 -1.01 9.70 -13.96
N MET A 146 -1.98 8.79 -14.11
CA MET A 146 -3.18 9.04 -14.93
C MET A 146 -4.00 10.25 -14.42
N ARG A 147 -3.82 10.68 -13.17
CA ARG A 147 -4.51 11.84 -12.58
C ARG A 147 -4.09 13.19 -13.19
N ASP A 148 -2.98 13.23 -13.93
CA ASP A 148 -2.58 14.41 -14.70
C ASP A 148 -3.40 14.60 -15.99
N TYR A 149 -4.32 13.67 -16.27
CA TYR A 149 -5.28 13.73 -17.36
C TYR A 149 -6.72 13.73 -16.81
N SER A 150 -7.68 14.00 -17.71
CA SER A 150 -9.12 13.94 -17.42
C SER A 150 -9.53 12.57 -16.84
N PRO A 151 -10.46 12.51 -15.87
CA PRO A 151 -10.92 11.25 -15.25
C PRO A 151 -11.65 10.32 -16.22
N TYR A 152 -12.09 10.83 -17.38
CA TYR A 152 -12.61 10.00 -18.49
C TYR A 152 -11.53 9.10 -19.13
N ASN A 153 -10.24 9.30 -18.81
CA ASN A 153 -9.16 8.41 -19.25
C ASN A 153 -8.90 7.24 -18.28
N TYR A 154 -9.61 7.19 -17.15
CA TYR A 154 -9.54 6.04 -16.25
C TYR A 154 -10.32 4.86 -16.83
N PHE A 155 -10.02 3.66 -16.33
CA PHE A 155 -10.82 2.49 -16.67
C PHE A 155 -12.08 2.45 -15.82
N TYR A 156 -13.21 2.08 -16.44
CA TYR A 156 -14.49 1.89 -15.77
C TYR A 156 -15.14 0.60 -16.25
N LYS A 157 -15.56 -0.25 -15.31
CA LYS A 157 -16.39 -1.43 -15.58
C LYS A 157 -17.66 -1.37 -14.74
N MET A 158 -18.81 -1.43 -15.39
CA MET A 158 -20.09 -1.48 -14.68
C MET A 158 -20.23 -2.84 -13.97
N ILE A 159 -20.74 -2.82 -12.75
CA ILE A 159 -21.13 -4.00 -11.98
C ILE A 159 -22.48 -3.75 -11.32
N THR A 160 -23.24 -4.82 -11.08
CA THR A 160 -24.50 -4.79 -10.36
C THR A 160 -24.27 -5.21 -8.91
N VAL A 161 -24.74 -4.41 -7.96
CA VAL A 161 -24.69 -4.70 -6.52
C VAL A 161 -26.11 -4.84 -6.00
N ILE A 162 -26.39 -5.93 -5.30
CA ILE A 162 -27.68 -6.20 -4.66
C ILE A 162 -27.54 -6.13 -3.14
N ASN A 163 -28.37 -5.31 -2.50
CA ASN A 163 -28.47 -5.23 -1.05
C ASN A 163 -29.83 -5.78 -0.57
N PRO A 164 -29.87 -6.91 0.17
CA PRO A 164 -31.12 -7.45 0.73
C PRO A 164 -31.59 -6.72 2.00
N PHE A 165 -30.72 -5.95 2.63
CA PHE A 165 -30.98 -5.28 3.91
C PHE A 165 -31.66 -3.93 3.72
N ARG A 166 -31.78 -3.45 2.48
CA ARG A 166 -32.30 -2.14 2.13
C ARG A 166 -33.26 -2.24 0.93
N PRO A 167 -34.52 -1.80 1.05
CA PRO A 167 -35.46 -1.80 -0.06
C PRO A 167 -35.17 -0.69 -1.08
N GLU A 168 -34.39 0.33 -0.72
CA GLU A 168 -34.11 1.47 -1.59
C GLU A 168 -33.15 1.10 -2.73
N LEU A 169 -33.39 1.70 -3.90
CA LEU A 169 -32.56 1.55 -5.08
C LEU A 169 -31.64 2.76 -5.22
N LEU A 170 -30.49 2.55 -5.86
CA LEU A 170 -29.64 3.66 -6.31
C LEU A 170 -30.43 4.49 -7.34
N GLU A 171 -30.56 5.78 -7.11
CA GLU A 171 -31.26 6.70 -7.99
C GLU A 171 -30.27 7.57 -8.81
N PRO A 172 -30.68 8.07 -9.99
CA PRO A 172 -29.82 8.95 -10.78
C PRO A 172 -29.70 10.35 -10.18
N SER A 173 -28.47 10.85 -10.00
CA SER A 173 -28.18 12.21 -9.52
C SER A 173 -27.93 13.18 -10.70
N GLY A 174 -28.92 13.34 -11.59
CA GLY A 174 -28.79 14.21 -12.77
C GLY A 174 -28.00 13.59 -13.95
N ASN A 175 -27.55 12.35 -13.81
CA ASN A 175 -26.86 11.58 -14.85
C ASN A 175 -27.75 11.28 -16.05
N LYS A 176 -27.14 11.12 -17.24
CA LYS A 176 -27.83 10.60 -18.42
C LYS A 176 -28.27 9.16 -18.15
N VAL A 177 -29.59 8.94 -18.17
CA VAL A 177 -30.20 7.61 -18.06
C VAL A 177 -30.04 6.87 -19.37
N ILE A 178 -29.53 5.64 -19.30
CA ILE A 178 -29.35 4.71 -20.41
C ILE A 178 -30.25 3.50 -20.18
N HIS A 179 -31.06 3.16 -21.18
CA HIS A 179 -31.92 1.98 -21.15
C HIS A 179 -31.28 0.81 -21.92
N GLY A 180 -31.77 -0.42 -21.70
CA GLY A 180 -31.14 -1.65 -22.19
C GLY A 180 -30.80 -1.68 -23.69
N ASN A 181 -31.53 -0.95 -24.54
CA ASN A 181 -31.27 -0.90 -25.99
C ASN A 181 -29.98 -0.15 -26.36
N ASP A 182 -29.47 0.71 -25.47
CA ASP A 182 -28.26 1.50 -25.68
C ASP A 182 -27.01 0.82 -25.06
N LEU A 183 -27.20 -0.30 -24.37
CA LEU A 183 -26.10 -1.11 -23.86
C LEU A 183 -25.45 -1.87 -25.01
N LYS A 184 -24.14 -1.71 -25.16
CA LYS A 184 -23.37 -2.48 -26.12
C LYS A 184 -22.78 -3.70 -25.41
N PRO A 185 -22.58 -4.82 -26.12
CA PRO A 185 -21.64 -5.82 -25.65
C PRO A 185 -20.33 -5.09 -25.38
N ALA A 186 -19.81 -5.18 -24.17
CA ALA A 186 -18.57 -4.51 -23.83
C ALA A 186 -17.35 -5.11 -24.59
N LEU A 187 -17.57 -6.14 -25.41
CA LEU A 187 -16.66 -7.25 -25.67
C LEU A 187 -16.85 -7.81 -27.09
N VAL A 188 -15.76 -8.25 -27.70
CA VAL A 188 -15.80 -8.97 -28.98
C VAL A 188 -15.85 -10.47 -28.70
N ASN A 189 -16.97 -11.12 -29.03
CA ASN A 189 -17.06 -12.58 -29.01
C ASN A 189 -16.29 -13.12 -30.22
N THR A 190 -15.30 -14.00 -30.00
CA THR A 190 -14.52 -14.58 -31.10
C THR A 190 -14.68 -16.09 -31.12
N SER A 191 -14.61 -16.68 -32.31
CA SER A 191 -14.71 -18.14 -32.49
C SER A 191 -13.37 -18.85 -32.26
N ASP A 192 -12.32 -18.15 -31.86
CA ASP A 192 -10.94 -18.64 -32.02
C ASP A 192 -10.44 -19.48 -30.84
N VAL A 193 -11.26 -19.65 -29.80
CA VAL A 193 -10.97 -20.46 -28.61
C VAL A 193 -12.05 -21.51 -28.40
N ILE A 194 -11.62 -22.74 -28.14
CA ILE A 194 -12.47 -23.86 -27.75
C ILE A 194 -12.34 -24.04 -26.24
N ILE A 195 -13.49 -24.14 -25.57
CA ILE A 195 -13.60 -24.42 -24.13
C ILE A 195 -14.32 -25.76 -23.98
N GLN A 196 -13.63 -26.77 -23.46
CA GLN A 196 -14.14 -28.13 -23.31
C GLN A 196 -14.04 -28.61 -21.86
N THR A 197 -15.06 -29.33 -21.43
CA THR A 197 -15.09 -30.02 -20.14
C THR A 197 -15.43 -31.49 -20.38
N GLY A 198 -15.08 -32.36 -19.42
CA GLY A 198 -15.31 -33.82 -19.58
C GLY A 198 -16.79 -34.22 -19.73
N LYS A 199 -17.71 -33.44 -19.14
CA LYS A 199 -19.17 -33.63 -19.15
C LYS A 199 -19.88 -32.28 -19.21
N LYS A 200 -21.16 -32.29 -19.61
CA LYS A 200 -22.05 -31.11 -19.54
C LYS A 200 -22.75 -30.95 -18.19
N SER A 201 -22.91 -32.04 -17.44
CA SER A 201 -23.54 -32.07 -16.12
C SER A 201 -22.64 -32.78 -15.12
N TYR A 202 -22.58 -32.24 -13.91
CA TYR A 202 -21.78 -32.72 -12.79
C TYR A 202 -22.63 -32.80 -11.53
N SER A 203 -22.29 -33.73 -10.65
CA SER A 203 -22.85 -33.80 -9.29
C SER A 203 -22.21 -32.73 -8.40
N LYS A 204 -22.85 -32.41 -7.27
CA LYS A 204 -22.25 -31.54 -6.24
C LYS A 204 -20.89 -32.07 -5.76
N ARG A 205 -19.94 -31.16 -5.55
CA ARG A 205 -18.56 -31.45 -5.14
C ARG A 205 -17.80 -32.40 -6.08
N GLU A 206 -18.29 -32.60 -7.30
CA GLU A 206 -17.57 -33.33 -8.35
C GLU A 206 -16.47 -32.44 -8.96
N GLN A 207 -15.32 -33.04 -9.23
CA GLN A 207 -14.22 -32.39 -9.93
C GLN A 207 -14.53 -32.23 -11.42
N VAL A 208 -14.24 -31.04 -11.95
CA VAL A 208 -14.37 -30.66 -13.35
C VAL A 208 -12.97 -30.46 -13.93
N ASP A 209 -12.65 -31.22 -14.98
CA ASP A 209 -11.48 -30.96 -15.80
C ASP A 209 -11.87 -30.06 -16.97
N LEU A 210 -11.16 -28.95 -17.11
CA LEU A 210 -11.40 -27.90 -18.11
C LEU A 210 -10.17 -27.79 -19.03
N GLU A 211 -10.42 -27.87 -20.33
CA GLU A 211 -9.43 -27.74 -21.40
C GLU A 211 -9.76 -26.52 -22.27
N ILE A 212 -8.77 -25.66 -22.48
CA ILE A 212 -8.87 -24.44 -23.28
C ILE A 212 -7.84 -24.50 -24.41
N SER A 213 -8.28 -24.37 -25.66
CA SER A 213 -7.44 -24.55 -26.86
C SER A 213 -7.70 -23.46 -27.91
N ALA A 214 -6.68 -22.99 -28.61
CA ALA A 214 -6.82 -22.07 -29.74
C ALA A 214 -7.13 -22.84 -31.04
N ILE A 215 -7.97 -22.29 -31.91
CA ILE A 215 -8.37 -22.95 -33.17
C ILE A 215 -7.29 -22.84 -34.26
N ASN A 216 -6.50 -21.76 -34.29
CA ASN A 216 -5.57 -21.47 -35.39
C ASN A 216 -4.11 -21.23 -34.97
N GLY A 217 -3.74 -21.52 -33.72
CA GLY A 217 -2.39 -21.27 -33.24
C GLY A 217 -1.98 -19.78 -33.22
N GLU A 218 -2.94 -18.85 -33.36
CA GLU A 218 -2.68 -17.43 -33.13
C GLU A 218 -2.28 -17.22 -31.67
N ASP A 219 -1.21 -16.47 -31.43
CA ASP A 219 -0.86 -16.00 -30.10
C ASP A 219 -2.00 -15.10 -29.61
N LEU A 220 -2.87 -15.72 -28.80
CA LEU A 220 -3.80 -15.00 -27.97
C LEU A 220 -3.01 -14.08 -27.04
N THR A 221 -3.70 -13.05 -26.60
CA THR A 221 -3.25 -12.13 -25.55
C THR A 221 -2.48 -12.88 -24.46
N ASN A 222 -1.27 -12.43 -24.11
CA ASN A 222 -0.34 -13.15 -23.21
C ASN A 222 -0.90 -13.47 -21.81
N LEU A 223 -2.05 -12.91 -21.43
CA LEU A 223 -2.69 -13.11 -20.15
C LEU A 223 -4.19 -13.35 -20.37
N LEU A 224 -4.62 -14.58 -20.09
CA LEU A 224 -6.03 -14.97 -20.08
C LEU A 224 -6.51 -15.11 -18.63
N THR A 225 -7.80 -14.90 -18.43
CA THR A 225 -8.49 -15.15 -17.16
C THR A 225 -9.53 -16.22 -17.36
N VAL A 226 -9.81 -16.99 -16.32
CA VAL A 226 -10.87 -18.00 -16.31
C VAL A 226 -11.72 -17.79 -15.07
N SER A 227 -13.03 -17.73 -15.25
CA SER A 227 -14.00 -17.68 -14.15
C SER A 227 -15.11 -18.68 -14.40
N VAL A 228 -15.58 -19.37 -13.36
CA VAL A 228 -16.76 -20.24 -13.43
C VAL A 228 -17.81 -19.74 -12.46
N VAL A 229 -18.91 -19.21 -13.00
CA VAL A 229 -19.86 -18.39 -12.24
C VAL A 229 -21.31 -18.76 -12.59
N PRO A 230 -22.29 -18.55 -11.69
CA PRO A 230 -23.70 -18.79 -12.00
C PRO A 230 -24.13 -17.99 -13.22
N LYS A 231 -24.90 -18.60 -14.13
CA LYS A 231 -25.27 -18.00 -15.42
C LYS A 231 -25.92 -16.61 -15.29
N GLY A 232 -26.77 -16.41 -14.29
CA GLY A 232 -27.43 -15.13 -14.05
C GLY A 232 -26.51 -14.02 -13.52
N THR A 233 -25.24 -14.29 -13.22
CA THR A 233 -24.24 -13.28 -12.80
C THR A 233 -23.36 -12.80 -13.95
N TYR A 234 -23.38 -13.51 -15.07
CA TYR A 234 -22.62 -13.20 -16.27
C TYR A 234 -23.41 -12.24 -17.15
N LEU A 235 -23.00 -10.96 -17.13
CA LEU A 235 -23.70 -9.91 -17.88
C LEU A 235 -22.67 -9.07 -18.68
N PRO A 236 -22.27 -9.50 -19.89
CA PRO A 236 -21.24 -8.85 -20.69
C PRO A 236 -21.71 -7.55 -21.38
N LEU A 237 -22.63 -6.81 -20.78
CA LEU A 237 -23.20 -5.57 -21.31
C LEU A 237 -22.70 -4.39 -20.49
N SER A 238 -22.31 -3.30 -21.14
CA SER A 238 -21.94 -2.08 -20.45
C SER A 238 -22.29 -0.85 -21.29
N PRO A 239 -22.64 0.27 -20.64
CA PRO A 239 -22.82 1.54 -21.34
C PRO A 239 -21.46 2.04 -21.84
N GLU A 240 -21.50 2.76 -22.95
CA GLU A 240 -20.31 3.46 -23.45
C GLU A 240 -20.00 4.64 -22.52
N VAL A 241 -18.86 4.56 -21.83
CA VAL A 241 -18.37 5.68 -21.04
C VAL A 241 -17.90 6.76 -22.02
N PRO A 242 -18.34 8.03 -21.88
CA PRO A 242 -17.92 9.10 -22.77
C PRO A 242 -16.38 9.18 -22.81
N GLY A 243 -15.77 8.98 -23.97
CA GLY A 243 -14.30 8.91 -24.03
C GLY A 243 -13.74 9.25 -25.39
N LEU A 244 -13.42 10.54 -25.60
CA LEU A 244 -12.36 11.07 -26.49
C LEU A 244 -12.41 12.60 -26.46
N GLN A 245 -12.31 13.20 -25.28
CA GLN A 245 -11.88 14.60 -25.21
C GLN A 245 -10.35 14.66 -25.42
N LYS A 246 -9.86 15.78 -25.94
CA LYS A 246 -8.43 16.02 -26.16
C LYS A 246 -7.65 15.70 -24.86
N MET A 247 -6.66 14.81 -24.92
CA MET A 247 -5.77 14.54 -23.79
C MET A 247 -4.94 15.80 -23.48
N ILE A 248 -5.36 16.52 -22.45
CA ILE A 248 -4.63 17.67 -21.90
C ILE A 248 -3.89 17.16 -20.68
N PHE A 249 -2.56 17.30 -20.70
CA PHE A 249 -1.67 16.92 -19.60
C PHE A 249 -1.45 18.11 -18.67
N LEU A 250 -1.72 17.93 -17.37
CA LEU A 250 -1.54 18.92 -16.32
C LEU A 250 -0.67 18.31 -15.21
N PRO A 251 0.64 18.63 -15.13
CA PRO A 251 1.62 17.93 -14.29
C PRO A 251 1.47 18.28 -12.80
N ASN A 252 0.48 17.69 -12.14
CA ASN A 252 0.19 17.92 -10.72
C ASN A 252 0.70 16.77 -9.84
N PHE A 253 0.87 15.58 -10.42
CA PHE A 253 1.23 14.37 -9.71
C PHE A 253 2.58 13.84 -10.16
N ILE A 254 3.28 13.20 -9.22
CA ILE A 254 4.48 12.41 -9.52
C ILE A 254 4.08 10.93 -9.61
N PRO A 255 4.75 10.15 -10.48
CA PRO A 255 4.49 8.71 -10.57
C PRO A 255 5.02 7.98 -9.33
N GLU A 256 4.37 6.88 -8.95
CA GLU A 256 4.72 6.09 -7.77
C GLU A 256 5.73 4.99 -8.13
N THR A 257 6.94 5.41 -8.53
CA THR A 257 8.02 4.52 -9.03
C THR A 257 8.61 3.58 -7.98
N ARG A 258 8.27 3.77 -6.70
CA ARG A 258 8.79 2.98 -5.57
C ARG A 258 7.70 2.28 -4.77
N GLY A 259 6.44 2.36 -5.21
CA GLY A 259 5.29 1.80 -4.49
C GLY A 259 4.55 2.83 -3.66
N LEU A 260 3.76 2.34 -2.69
CA LEU A 260 2.89 3.16 -1.87
C LEU A 260 3.68 4.19 -1.08
N SER A 261 3.12 5.40 -1.01
CA SER A 261 3.65 6.46 -0.18
C SER A 261 2.56 7.25 0.51
N ILE A 262 2.90 7.87 1.62
CA ILE A 262 2.10 8.94 2.21
C ILE A 262 2.88 10.24 2.08
N SER A 263 2.22 11.25 1.51
CA SER A 263 2.79 12.57 1.27
C SER A 263 1.93 13.67 1.87
N GLY A 264 2.51 14.85 2.02
CA GLY A 264 1.79 16.01 2.51
C GLY A 264 2.67 17.23 2.63
N LYS A 265 2.17 18.25 3.33
CA LYS A 265 2.87 19.49 3.63
C LYS A 265 2.82 19.82 5.11
N VAL A 266 3.91 20.39 5.60
CA VAL A 266 3.97 21.08 6.89
C VAL A 266 3.92 22.57 6.62
N VAL A 267 2.93 23.24 7.22
CA VAL A 267 2.76 24.69 7.15
C VAL A 267 2.71 25.28 8.56
N ASN A 268 2.97 26.57 8.68
CA ASN A 268 2.77 27.26 9.94
C ASN A 268 1.27 27.52 10.14
N GLN A 269 0.74 27.15 11.31
CA GLN A 269 -0.69 27.25 11.61
C GLN A 269 -1.20 28.71 11.58
N ALA A 270 -0.34 29.68 11.87
CA ALA A 270 -0.73 31.09 11.97
C ALA A 270 -0.98 31.76 10.60
N ASP A 271 -0.18 31.42 9.59
CA ASP A 271 -0.17 32.12 8.29
C ASP A 271 -0.23 31.17 7.08
N SER A 272 -0.26 29.86 7.30
CA SER A 272 -0.25 28.79 6.28
C SER A 272 0.98 28.78 5.38
N LEU A 273 2.06 29.50 5.74
CA LEU A 273 3.31 29.46 4.97
C LEU A 273 4.04 28.11 5.16
N PRO A 274 4.70 27.58 4.12
CA PRO A 274 5.45 26.33 4.24
C PRO A 274 6.55 26.39 5.30
N LEU A 275 6.70 25.30 6.05
CA LEU A 275 7.79 25.12 7.02
C LEU A 275 8.84 24.16 6.44
N PRO A 276 9.97 24.67 5.94
CA PRO A 276 11.01 23.83 5.33
C PRO A 276 11.87 23.13 6.39
N TYR A 277 12.46 21.99 6.01
CA TYR A 277 13.39 21.20 6.84
C TYR A 277 12.85 20.87 8.24
N THR A 278 11.53 20.74 8.35
CA THR A 278 10.84 20.38 9.59
C THR A 278 10.82 18.87 9.72
N LEU A 279 11.25 18.35 10.87
CA LEU A 279 11.24 16.92 11.16
C LEU A 279 9.79 16.45 11.34
N VAL A 280 9.36 15.51 10.48
CA VAL A 280 8.06 14.86 10.53
C VAL A 280 8.26 13.41 10.94
N GLY A 281 7.53 12.96 11.95
CA GLY A 281 7.51 11.57 12.41
C GLY A 281 6.19 10.90 12.06
N LEU A 282 6.27 9.64 11.64
CA LEU A 282 5.16 8.75 11.33
C LEU A 282 5.32 7.47 12.17
N THR A 283 4.36 7.17 13.02
CA THR A 283 4.25 5.88 13.70
C THR A 283 3.11 5.08 13.10
N ILE A 284 3.35 3.78 12.85
CA ILE A 284 2.38 2.83 12.31
C ILE A 284 2.09 1.82 13.41
N PHE A 285 0.86 1.78 13.92
CA PHE A 285 0.44 0.87 14.96
C PHE A 285 0.04 -0.47 14.35
N LYS A 286 0.98 -1.42 14.42
CA LYS A 286 0.80 -2.84 14.11
C LYS A 286 1.33 -3.67 15.28
N GLU A 287 1.31 -5.00 15.17
CA GLU A 287 1.80 -5.91 16.23
C GLU A 287 3.16 -5.48 16.80
N ASN A 288 4.12 -5.14 15.92
CA ASN A 288 5.36 -4.45 16.27
C ASN A 288 5.34 -3.04 15.67
N PRO A 289 5.01 -1.99 16.43
CA PRO A 289 4.89 -0.65 15.88
C PRO A 289 6.18 -0.19 15.20
N GLU A 290 6.03 0.44 14.03
CA GLU A 290 7.16 1.00 13.29
C GLU A 290 7.13 2.52 13.36
N ASN A 291 8.29 3.14 13.61
CA ASN A 291 8.45 4.58 13.49
C ASN A 291 9.32 4.96 12.28
N ARG A 292 8.94 6.02 11.55
CA ARG A 292 9.68 6.61 10.44
C ARG A 292 9.78 8.10 10.67
N ASN A 293 10.91 8.72 10.29
CA ASN A 293 11.05 10.17 10.32
C ASN A 293 11.62 10.65 8.99
N VAL A 294 11.23 11.84 8.56
CA VAL A 294 11.73 12.53 7.36
C VAL A 294 11.79 14.04 7.60
N LEU A 295 12.61 14.75 6.84
CA LEU A 295 12.60 16.22 6.81
C LEU A 295 11.71 16.72 5.66
N SER A 296 10.94 17.78 5.91
CA SER A 296 10.24 18.48 4.84
C SER A 296 11.22 19.19 3.90
N ASN A 297 10.88 19.32 2.62
CA ASN A 297 11.70 20.05 1.65
C ASN A 297 11.53 21.57 1.76
N GLU A 298 12.19 22.34 0.88
CA GLU A 298 12.10 23.80 0.82
C GLU A 298 10.66 24.36 0.67
N LYS A 299 9.72 23.54 0.17
CA LYS A 299 8.29 23.86 0.01
C LYS A 299 7.43 23.27 1.13
N GLY A 300 8.04 22.81 2.21
CA GLY A 300 7.37 22.17 3.35
C GLY A 300 6.79 20.79 3.03
N GLN A 301 7.08 20.19 1.88
CA GLN A 301 6.52 18.88 1.51
C GLN A 301 7.31 17.74 2.16
N PHE A 302 6.60 16.71 2.60
CA PHE A 302 7.19 15.47 3.13
C PHE A 302 6.67 14.25 2.38
N PHE A 303 7.41 13.14 2.48
CA PHE A 303 7.09 11.87 1.83
C PHE A 303 7.61 10.73 2.69
N PHE A 304 6.76 9.75 2.98
CA PHE A 304 7.18 8.48 3.57
C PHE A 304 6.90 7.34 2.57
N ASP A 305 7.91 6.53 2.31
CA ASP A 305 7.77 5.26 1.60
C ASP A 305 7.04 4.27 2.51
N LEU A 306 6.04 3.56 1.97
CA LEU A 306 5.23 2.53 2.64
C LEU A 306 5.05 1.28 1.75
N ALA A 307 5.92 1.09 0.75
CA ALA A 307 5.73 0.11 -0.33
C ALA A 307 5.61 -1.36 0.12
N THR A 308 6.11 -1.71 1.31
CA THR A 308 6.08 -3.08 1.82
C THR A 308 4.90 -3.36 2.76
N LEU A 309 4.12 -2.35 3.13
CA LEU A 309 3.07 -2.47 4.12
C LEU A 309 1.75 -2.87 3.48
N LYS A 310 1.07 -3.83 4.12
CA LYS A 310 -0.23 -4.33 3.69
C LYS A 310 -1.23 -4.31 4.83
N GLY A 311 -2.50 -4.06 4.49
CA GLY A 311 -3.60 -4.01 5.44
C GLY A 311 -3.96 -2.59 5.87
N GLU A 312 -4.73 -2.50 6.94
CA GLU A 312 -5.20 -1.23 7.49
C GLU A 312 -4.58 -1.03 8.87
N TYR A 313 -4.00 0.13 9.09
CA TYR A 313 -3.38 0.47 10.37
C TYR A 313 -3.82 1.86 10.80
N GLU A 314 -3.92 2.04 12.10
CA GLU A 314 -3.86 3.38 12.65
C GLU A 314 -2.43 3.90 12.50
N ILE A 315 -2.30 5.13 12.03
CA ILE A 315 -1.02 5.83 11.95
C ILE A 315 -1.10 7.12 12.75
N PHE A 316 0.02 7.51 13.37
CA PHE A 316 0.19 8.79 14.03
C PHE A 316 1.26 9.60 13.31
N ILE A 317 0.89 10.77 12.79
CA ILE A 317 1.81 11.70 12.13
C ILE A 317 1.97 12.93 12.99
N SER A 318 3.20 13.36 13.23
CA SER A 318 3.53 14.55 14.01
C SER A 318 4.73 15.30 13.43
N ALA A 319 4.87 16.58 13.79
CA ALA A 319 5.96 17.44 13.32
C ALA A 319 6.62 18.13 14.51
N LYS A 320 7.95 18.21 14.48
CA LYS A 320 8.76 18.89 15.51
C LYS A 320 8.58 20.39 15.38
N SER A 321 8.01 21.04 16.41
CA SER A 321 7.99 22.50 16.50
C SER A 321 9.38 23.04 16.85
N ASN A 322 9.72 24.21 16.29
CA ASN A 322 10.91 24.99 16.68
C ASN A 322 10.63 26.00 17.80
N GLY A 323 9.42 25.98 18.39
CA GLY A 323 9.00 26.85 19.51
C GLY A 323 8.51 28.24 19.09
N GLN A 324 8.86 28.73 17.90
CA GLN A 324 8.33 30.01 17.36
C GLN A 324 7.18 29.78 16.40
N GLN A 325 7.24 28.71 15.62
CA GLN A 325 6.25 28.34 14.62
C GLN A 325 5.50 27.09 15.09
N MET A 326 4.17 27.13 14.94
CA MET A 326 3.30 26.00 15.27
C MET A 326 3.04 25.21 14.00
N PRO A 327 3.61 24.01 13.83
CA PRO A 327 3.41 23.24 12.61
C PRO A 327 1.98 22.69 12.55
N LEU A 328 1.38 22.78 11.37
CA LEU A 328 0.15 22.09 10.97
C LEU A 328 0.49 21.13 9.83
N ILE A 329 0.08 19.87 9.96
CA ILE A 329 0.32 18.82 8.97
C ILE A 329 -0.93 18.70 8.10
N LEU A 330 -0.73 18.81 6.78
CA LEU A 330 -1.73 18.58 5.76
C LEU A 330 -1.33 17.32 5.00
N VAL A 331 -2.08 16.24 5.16
CA VAL A 331 -1.85 14.97 4.43
C VAL A 331 -2.58 15.04 3.09
N ASP A 332 -1.92 14.61 2.01
CA ASP A 332 -2.50 14.62 0.68
C ASP A 332 -3.63 13.57 0.56
N ASN A 333 -4.64 13.84 -0.28
CA ASN A 333 -5.60 12.82 -0.66
C ASN A 333 -5.02 11.91 -1.75
N ASP A 334 -4.86 10.64 -1.39
CA ASP A 334 -4.34 9.59 -2.25
C ASP A 334 -5.23 9.32 -3.48
N PHE A 335 -6.55 9.44 -3.33
CA PHE A 335 -7.50 9.13 -4.39
C PHE A 335 -7.85 10.36 -5.23
N SER A 336 -8.35 10.13 -6.44
CA SER A 336 -8.77 11.19 -7.35
C SER A 336 -10.00 11.92 -6.81
N THR A 337 -9.90 13.24 -6.74
CA THR A 337 -11.00 14.15 -6.36
C THR A 337 -11.64 14.81 -7.58
N GLN A 338 -11.26 14.41 -8.79
CA GLN A 338 -11.84 14.93 -10.03
C GLN A 338 -13.28 14.44 -10.17
N THR A 339 -14.20 15.36 -10.47
CA THR A 339 -15.61 15.05 -10.69
C THR A 339 -15.81 14.32 -12.03
N ILE A 340 -16.73 13.36 -12.05
CA ILE A 340 -17.04 12.56 -13.24
C ILE A 340 -18.53 12.24 -13.27
N GLU A 341 -19.16 12.33 -14.44
CA GLU A 341 -20.53 11.91 -14.64
C GLU A 341 -20.55 10.69 -15.57
N LEU A 342 -20.87 9.54 -15.01
CA LEU A 342 -21.01 8.28 -15.72
C LEU A 342 -22.48 8.04 -16.09
N PRO A 343 -22.75 7.24 -17.13
CA PRO A 343 -24.11 6.89 -17.49
C PRO A 343 -24.82 6.13 -16.37
N TYR A 344 -26.07 6.46 -16.09
CA TYR A 344 -26.89 5.72 -15.14
C TYR A 344 -27.68 4.63 -15.87
N VAL A 345 -27.57 3.39 -15.40
CA VAL A 345 -28.31 2.24 -15.92
C VAL A 345 -29.18 1.69 -14.79
N PRO A 346 -30.52 1.65 -14.91
CA PRO A 346 -31.38 1.03 -13.90
C PRO A 346 -31.04 -0.45 -13.68
N VAL A 347 -31.14 -0.92 -12.44
CA VAL A 347 -30.99 -2.35 -12.12
C VAL A 347 -32.13 -3.17 -12.75
N ASP A 348 -31.81 -4.37 -13.26
CA ASP A 348 -32.83 -5.26 -13.79
C ASP A 348 -33.56 -5.99 -12.65
N LEU A 349 -34.87 -5.80 -12.56
CA LEU A 349 -35.75 -6.42 -11.56
C LEU A 349 -36.75 -7.39 -12.20
N SER A 350 -36.41 -7.94 -13.37
CA SER A 350 -37.13 -9.06 -13.98
C SER A 350 -37.20 -10.26 -13.02
N GLU A 351 -38.19 -11.12 -13.21
CA GLU A 351 -38.37 -12.31 -12.35
C GLU A 351 -37.20 -13.31 -12.47
N GLU A 352 -36.50 -13.33 -13.61
CA GLU A 352 -35.30 -14.14 -13.81
C GLU A 352 -34.13 -13.59 -12.98
N SER A 353 -33.86 -12.28 -13.07
CA SER A 353 -32.81 -11.62 -12.30
C SER A 353 -33.06 -11.70 -10.79
N LYS A 354 -34.30 -11.51 -10.34
CA LYS A 354 -34.67 -11.66 -8.91
C LYS A 354 -34.35 -13.05 -8.35
N LYS A 355 -34.62 -14.12 -9.10
CA LYS A 355 -34.30 -15.50 -8.66
C LYS A 355 -32.79 -15.69 -8.51
N CYS A 356 -32.01 -15.14 -9.44
CA CYS A 356 -30.55 -15.11 -9.35
C CYS A 356 -30.10 -14.37 -8.09
N TYR A 357 -30.62 -13.17 -7.85
CA TYR A 357 -30.24 -12.33 -6.72
C TYR A 357 -30.55 -12.97 -5.38
N GLN A 358 -31.72 -13.60 -5.23
CA GLN A 358 -32.09 -14.34 -4.02
C GLN A 358 -31.11 -15.47 -3.72
N SER A 359 -30.69 -16.21 -4.76
CA SER A 359 -29.74 -17.30 -4.62
C SER A 359 -28.34 -16.80 -4.23
N LEU A 360 -27.87 -15.71 -4.87
CA LEU A 360 -26.59 -15.07 -4.55
C LEU A 360 -26.54 -14.60 -3.10
N ILE A 361 -27.57 -13.89 -2.66
CA ILE A 361 -27.67 -13.35 -1.30
C ILE A 361 -27.66 -14.48 -0.27
N PHE A 362 -28.48 -15.51 -0.49
CA PHE A 362 -28.54 -16.65 0.42
C PHE A 362 -27.16 -17.29 0.59
N ASN A 363 -26.48 -17.53 -0.53
CA ASN A 363 -25.14 -18.11 -0.55
C ASN A 363 -24.14 -17.25 0.23
N SER A 364 -24.06 -15.95 -0.06
CA SER A 364 -23.12 -15.03 0.59
C SER A 364 -23.34 -14.93 2.10
N GLN A 365 -24.61 -14.86 2.54
CA GLN A 365 -24.94 -14.79 3.97
C GLN A 365 -24.51 -16.05 4.73
N ILE A 366 -24.78 -17.23 4.19
CA ILE A 366 -24.39 -18.49 4.83
C ILE A 366 -22.85 -18.61 4.87
N GLN A 367 -22.15 -18.24 3.80
CA GLN A 367 -20.69 -18.27 3.78
C GLN A 367 -20.04 -17.36 4.82
N GLU A 368 -20.56 -16.14 4.99
CA GLU A 368 -20.04 -15.20 5.98
C GLU A 368 -20.19 -15.74 7.42
N LEU A 369 -21.33 -16.37 7.74
CA LEU A 369 -21.57 -16.99 9.05
C LEU A 369 -20.52 -18.08 9.39
N TYR A 370 -20.11 -18.90 8.42
CA TYR A 370 -19.07 -19.91 8.64
C TYR A 370 -17.67 -19.32 8.68
N ARG A 371 -17.39 -18.21 7.97
CA ARG A 371 -16.07 -17.56 7.93
C ARG A 371 -15.70 -16.89 9.25
N GLN A 372 -16.66 -16.23 9.91
CA GLN A 372 -16.43 -15.52 11.17
C GLN A 372 -15.94 -16.47 12.28
N GLN A 373 -16.45 -17.70 12.32
CA GLN A 373 -16.03 -18.72 13.29
C GLN A 373 -14.55 -19.09 13.15
N THR A 374 -14.02 -19.19 11.92
CA THR A 374 -12.62 -19.54 11.66
C THR A 374 -11.65 -18.42 12.06
N ILE A 375 -12.03 -17.16 11.80
CA ILE A 375 -11.16 -15.99 12.11
C ILE A 375 -10.96 -15.84 13.63
N GLU A 376 -11.99 -16.07 14.43
CA GLU A 376 -11.90 -16.02 15.90
C GLU A 376 -10.93 -17.08 16.49
N GLU A 377 -10.69 -18.17 15.77
CA GLU A 377 -9.75 -19.22 16.16
C GLU A 377 -8.29 -18.87 15.82
N GLU A 378 -8.04 -18.22 14.67
CA GLU A 378 -6.69 -17.84 14.21
C GLU A 378 -6.11 -16.63 14.95
N MET A 379 -6.96 -15.66 15.32
CA MET A 379 -6.54 -14.44 16.04
C MET A 379 -5.93 -14.71 17.42
N LYS A 380 -6.11 -15.91 17.98
CA LYS A 380 -5.51 -16.32 19.26
C LYS A 380 -4.02 -16.68 19.17
N SER A 381 -3.38 -16.61 18.00
CA SER A 381 -2.05 -17.23 17.77
C SER A 381 -0.86 -16.31 17.44
N PHE A 382 -1.02 -14.98 17.47
CA PHE A 382 0.08 -14.05 17.14
C PHE A 382 0.55 -13.22 18.34
N SER A 383 1.77 -13.46 18.80
CA SER A 383 2.52 -12.58 19.71
C SER A 383 4.02 -12.65 19.38
N SER A 384 4.57 -11.60 18.76
CA SER A 384 6.00 -11.44 18.49
C SER A 384 6.59 -10.27 19.28
N ASP A 385 7.76 -10.51 19.87
CA ASP A 385 8.41 -9.70 20.92
C ASP A 385 9.50 -8.72 20.40
N SER A 386 9.50 -8.33 19.12
CA SER A 386 10.65 -7.61 18.53
C SER A 386 10.37 -6.17 18.10
N SER A 387 11.05 -5.20 18.74
CA SER A 387 11.01 -3.76 18.39
C SER A 387 11.74 -3.44 17.06
N PHE A 388 11.36 -2.34 16.39
CA PHE A 388 11.93 -1.96 15.08
C PHE A 388 13.43 -1.65 15.09
N TYR A 389 13.98 -1.29 16.25
CA TYR A 389 15.41 -1.01 16.45
C TYR A 389 16.23 -2.24 16.85
N GLY A 390 15.61 -3.44 16.86
CA GLY A 390 16.25 -4.67 17.28
C GLY A 390 16.37 -4.75 18.81
N LEU A 391 17.51 -5.27 19.30
CA LEU A 391 17.74 -5.45 20.72
C LEU A 391 18.34 -4.19 21.35
N PRO A 392 17.84 -3.76 22.53
CA PRO A 392 18.45 -2.67 23.29
C PRO A 392 19.80 -3.07 23.91
N ASP A 393 20.69 -2.09 24.11
CA ASP A 393 21.96 -2.31 24.82
C ASP A 393 21.78 -2.22 26.35
N PHE A 394 20.72 -1.55 26.81
CA PHE A 394 20.36 -1.43 28.23
C PHE A 394 18.84 -1.44 28.41
N VAL A 395 18.36 -2.14 29.44
CA VAL A 395 16.94 -2.24 29.80
C VAL A 395 16.78 -1.99 31.29
N LEU A 396 15.91 -1.04 31.63
CA LEU A 396 15.53 -0.68 33.00
C LEU A 396 14.06 -1.03 33.24
N PRO A 397 13.75 -2.22 33.78
CA PRO A 397 12.40 -2.54 34.25
C PRO A 397 12.12 -1.83 35.58
N LEU A 398 11.18 -0.89 35.63
CA LEU A 398 10.97 -0.04 36.80
C LEU A 398 10.50 -0.82 38.04
N LYS A 399 9.73 -1.90 37.84
CA LYS A 399 9.18 -2.74 38.92
C LYS A 399 10.25 -3.38 39.83
N VAL A 400 11.50 -3.48 39.36
CA VAL A 400 12.58 -4.19 40.07
C VAL A 400 13.39 -3.25 40.98
N TYR A 401 13.19 -1.93 40.88
CA TYR A 401 13.97 -0.93 41.60
C TYR A 401 13.14 -0.18 42.65
N ILE A 402 13.83 0.57 43.51
CA ILE A 402 13.18 1.44 44.51
C ILE A 402 12.41 2.54 43.76
N ASP A 403 11.18 2.77 44.19
CA ASP A 403 10.32 3.81 43.63
C ASP A 403 10.96 5.19 43.81
N MET A 404 11.24 5.87 42.70
CA MET A 404 11.69 7.26 42.71
C MET A 404 10.52 8.21 42.39
N PRO A 405 10.53 9.46 42.87
CA PRO A 405 9.42 10.39 42.67
C PRO A 405 9.16 10.76 41.20
N THR A 406 10.21 10.84 40.38
CA THR A 406 10.08 11.28 38.97
C THR A 406 10.92 10.46 38.00
N ILE A 407 10.51 10.40 36.73
CA ILE A 407 11.30 9.79 35.65
C ILE A 407 12.67 10.45 35.50
N LYS A 408 12.76 11.76 35.78
CA LYS A 408 14.03 12.49 35.80
C LYS A 408 15.04 11.89 36.79
N ASP A 409 14.56 11.45 37.96
CA ASP A 409 15.42 10.84 38.98
C ASP A 409 15.90 9.46 38.51
N TYR A 410 15.02 8.64 37.92
CA TYR A 410 15.42 7.36 37.29
C TYR A 410 16.50 7.55 36.22
N VAL A 411 16.33 8.53 35.33
CA VAL A 411 17.32 8.84 34.28
C VAL A 411 18.65 9.26 34.90
N SER A 412 18.62 10.06 35.97
CA SER A 412 19.84 10.63 36.55
C SER A 412 20.61 9.64 37.43
N GLU A 413 19.90 8.73 38.11
CA GLU A 413 20.47 7.82 39.11
C GLU A 413 20.68 6.39 38.58
N LEU A 414 19.79 5.89 37.71
CA LEU A 414 19.80 4.48 37.28
C LEU A 414 20.18 4.27 35.81
N MET A 415 20.26 5.33 35.01
CA MET A 415 20.57 5.26 33.58
C MET A 415 21.90 5.96 33.26
N PRO A 416 23.07 5.40 33.63
CA PRO A 416 24.38 6.06 33.43
C PRO A 416 24.73 6.33 31.96
N GLN A 417 24.02 5.67 31.02
CA GLN A 417 24.16 5.86 29.58
C GLN A 417 23.31 7.03 29.06
N VAL A 418 22.51 7.70 29.89
CA VAL A 418 21.65 8.82 29.48
C VAL A 418 21.94 10.04 30.34
N GLY A 419 22.35 11.13 29.70
CA GLY A 419 22.56 12.42 30.34
C GLY A 419 21.42 13.39 30.03
N ILE A 420 21.06 14.22 31.01
CA ILE A 420 20.14 15.34 30.83
C ILE A 420 20.96 16.62 30.60
N ARG A 421 20.66 17.37 29.55
CA ARG A 421 21.25 18.69 29.28
C ARG A 421 20.17 19.76 29.14
N HIS A 422 20.54 21.00 29.42
CA HIS A 422 19.69 22.16 29.23
C HIS A 422 20.30 23.06 28.13
N GLU A 423 19.55 23.25 27.05
CA GLU A 423 19.90 24.13 25.94
C GLU A 423 18.94 25.33 25.94
N GLY A 424 19.36 26.42 26.59
CA GLY A 424 18.51 27.57 26.84
C GLY A 424 17.34 27.22 27.77
N LYS A 425 16.10 27.31 27.28
CA LYS A 425 14.88 26.93 28.02
C LYS A 425 14.45 25.47 27.81
N ARG A 426 15.11 24.74 26.91
CA ARG A 426 14.70 23.39 26.50
C ARG A 426 15.55 22.33 27.20
N THR A 427 14.90 21.31 27.73
CA THR A 427 15.58 20.09 28.20
C THR A 427 15.80 19.13 27.03
N VAL A 428 17.00 18.54 26.94
CA VAL A 428 17.33 17.50 25.97
C VAL A 428 17.99 16.31 26.67
N LEU A 429 17.73 15.10 26.15
CA LEU A 429 18.45 13.90 26.55
C LEU A 429 19.64 13.68 25.60
N LYS A 430 20.72 13.09 26.11
CA LYS A 430 21.87 12.64 25.33
C LYS A 430 22.22 11.23 25.73
N VAL A 431 22.44 10.35 24.76
CA VAL A 431 22.98 9.02 25.04
C VAL A 431 24.50 9.10 25.08
N LEU A 432 25.10 8.46 26.06
CA LEU A 432 26.53 8.40 26.30
C LEU A 432 27.03 7.03 25.86
N GLY A 433 28.14 7.00 25.14
CA GLY A 433 28.71 5.76 24.63
C GLY A 433 30.01 6.00 23.86
N PRO A 434 30.60 4.94 23.29
CA PRO A 434 31.92 5.00 22.66
C PRO A 434 31.93 5.69 21.28
N TYR A 435 30.76 5.88 20.67
CA TYR A 435 30.64 6.50 19.35
C TYR A 435 30.51 8.02 19.46
N SER A 436 31.38 8.75 18.74
CA SER A 436 31.38 10.23 18.73
C SER A 436 30.04 10.82 18.31
N ASP A 437 29.35 10.16 17.37
CA ASP A 437 28.06 10.58 16.82
C ASP A 437 26.97 10.70 17.89
N LEU A 438 27.03 9.93 18.98
CA LEU A 438 26.08 10.03 20.11
C LEU A 438 26.13 11.40 20.79
N SER A 439 27.30 12.03 20.82
CA SER A 439 27.47 13.37 21.39
C SER A 439 26.97 14.46 20.43
N VAL A 440 27.12 14.23 19.12
CA VAL A 440 26.77 15.17 18.05
C VAL A 440 25.26 15.22 17.84
N TYR A 441 24.62 14.08 17.62
CA TYR A 441 23.21 14.00 17.26
C TYR A 441 22.30 13.92 18.50
N GLU A 442 21.04 14.36 18.39
CA GLU A 442 20.01 14.13 19.42
C GLU A 442 19.56 12.66 19.37
N PRO A 443 19.29 11.99 20.50
CA PRO A 443 18.72 10.65 20.49
C PRO A 443 17.25 10.69 20.05
N MET A 444 16.76 9.57 19.51
CA MET A 444 15.33 9.36 19.31
C MET A 444 14.69 9.00 20.65
N VAL A 445 13.75 9.82 21.12
CA VAL A 445 13.01 9.55 22.36
C VAL A 445 11.60 9.09 22.01
N LEU A 446 11.25 7.90 22.48
CA LEU A 446 9.97 7.23 22.19
C LEU A 446 9.19 6.99 23.48
N VAL A 447 7.87 7.11 23.41
CA VAL A 447 6.94 6.57 24.42
C VAL A 447 5.99 5.63 23.68
N ASP A 448 5.93 4.35 24.04
CA ASP A 448 5.19 3.30 23.32
C ASP A 448 5.39 3.36 21.80
N MET A 449 6.65 3.45 21.36
CA MET A 449 7.06 3.56 19.95
C MET A 449 6.62 4.84 19.21
N VAL A 450 6.03 5.80 19.91
CA VAL A 450 5.68 7.12 19.36
C VAL A 450 6.79 8.12 19.68
N PRO A 451 7.33 8.85 18.69
CA PRO A 451 8.38 9.84 18.93
C PRO A 451 7.82 11.04 19.68
N VAL A 452 8.49 11.40 20.77
CA VAL A 452 8.12 12.55 21.60
C VAL A 452 9.23 13.58 21.53
N PHE A 453 8.93 14.72 20.92
CA PHE A 453 9.91 15.80 20.71
C PHE A 453 10.04 16.75 21.91
N ASP A 454 9.03 16.77 22.79
CA ASP A 454 8.98 17.57 24.02
C ASP A 454 9.44 16.72 25.21
N ILE A 455 10.74 16.79 25.50
CA ILE A 455 11.38 15.98 26.54
C ILE A 455 10.88 16.35 27.94
N ASP A 456 10.51 17.61 28.17
CA ASP A 456 9.96 18.04 29.46
C ASP A 456 8.64 17.33 29.78
N ARG A 457 7.86 16.93 28.75
CA ARG A 457 6.68 16.07 28.96
C ARG A 457 7.05 14.66 29.35
N VAL A 458 8.04 14.06 28.67
CA VAL A 458 8.50 12.69 28.97
C VAL A 458 9.00 12.59 30.42
N LEU A 459 9.79 13.57 30.85
CA LEU A 459 10.35 13.59 32.22
C LEU A 459 9.29 13.86 33.31
N LYS A 460 8.11 14.38 32.95
CA LYS A 460 6.97 14.61 33.86
C LYS A 460 6.00 13.42 33.93
N ILE A 461 6.23 12.36 33.17
CA ILE A 461 5.42 11.14 33.27
C ILE A 461 5.54 10.60 34.70
N ALA A 462 4.41 10.18 35.27
CA ALA A 462 4.38 9.54 36.57
C ALA A 462 5.07 8.16 36.48
N PRO A 463 6.10 7.86 37.30
CA PRO A 463 6.85 6.62 37.21
C PRO A 463 5.97 5.36 37.32
N GLU A 464 4.86 5.39 38.07
CA GLU A 464 3.97 4.24 38.18
C GLU A 464 3.31 3.83 36.86
N LYS A 465 3.33 4.69 35.84
CA LYS A 465 2.77 4.40 34.51
C LYS A 465 3.77 3.74 33.56
N ILE A 466 5.07 3.81 33.85
CA ILE A 466 6.12 3.23 33.02
C ILE A 466 6.41 1.80 33.51
N GLU A 467 6.46 0.86 32.57
CA GLU A 467 6.86 -0.53 32.81
C GLU A 467 8.38 -0.66 32.76
N ARG A 468 8.98 -0.20 31.66
CA ARG A 468 10.42 -0.28 31.42
C ARG A 468 10.91 0.84 30.52
N VAL A 469 12.21 1.08 30.56
CA VAL A 469 12.93 1.97 29.64
C VAL A 469 14.03 1.18 28.95
N GLU A 470 14.11 1.31 27.63
CA GLU A 470 15.15 0.68 26.81
C GLU A 470 16.06 1.76 26.21
N VAL A 471 17.36 1.48 26.14
CA VAL A 471 18.37 2.40 25.58
C VAL A 471 19.23 1.67 24.56
N VAL A 472 19.41 2.31 23.40
CA VAL A 472 20.35 1.91 22.35
C VAL A 472 21.48 2.94 22.32
N THR A 473 22.70 2.48 22.57
CA THR A 473 23.93 3.26 22.67
C THR A 473 24.76 3.27 21.38
N LYS A 474 24.07 3.10 20.26
CA LYS A 474 24.65 3.11 18.92
C LYS A 474 23.95 4.17 18.08
N PRO A 475 24.67 4.88 17.21
CA PRO A 475 24.04 5.80 16.27
C PRO A 475 23.00 5.04 15.43
N TYR A 476 21.79 5.57 15.37
CA TYR A 476 20.72 5.00 14.58
C TYR A 476 20.51 5.85 13.34
N VAL A 477 20.80 5.27 12.17
CA VAL A 477 20.70 5.95 10.87
C VAL A 477 19.46 5.42 10.15
N ARG A 478 18.57 6.32 9.75
CA ARG A 478 17.42 5.98 8.92
C ARG A 478 17.20 7.07 7.88
N GLY A 479 17.43 6.72 6.61
CA GLY A 479 17.42 7.70 5.51
C GLY A 479 18.54 8.72 5.66
N ASP A 480 18.18 10.00 5.65
CA ASP A 480 19.04 11.17 5.82
C ASP A 480 19.16 11.63 7.28
N ILE A 481 18.47 10.96 8.21
CA ILE A 481 18.45 11.33 9.63
C ILE A 481 19.34 10.38 10.43
N VAL A 482 20.21 10.98 11.24
CA VAL A 482 21.08 10.29 12.20
C VAL A 482 20.64 10.67 13.61
N TYR A 483 20.36 9.66 14.43
CA TYR A 483 20.08 9.82 15.85
C TYR A 483 21.26 9.36 16.69
N GLY A 484 21.55 10.12 17.73
CA GLY A 484 22.58 9.81 18.73
C GLY A 484 22.09 8.79 19.74
N GLY A 485 21.63 7.62 19.28
CA GLY A 485 21.02 6.57 20.11
C GLY A 485 19.49 6.64 20.16
N ILE A 486 18.89 5.69 20.89
CA ILE A 486 17.43 5.60 21.10
C ILE A 486 17.18 5.44 22.60
N ILE A 487 16.14 6.12 23.09
CA ILE A 487 15.61 5.97 24.44
C ILE A 487 14.11 5.70 24.29
N SER A 488 13.66 4.50 24.64
CA SER A 488 12.27 4.06 24.46
C SER A 488 11.63 3.77 25.80
N PHE A 489 10.59 4.52 26.16
CA PHE A 489 9.78 4.34 27.36
C PHE A 489 8.56 3.50 27.02
N PHE A 490 8.35 2.40 27.75
CA PHE A 490 7.19 1.53 27.58
C PHE A 490 6.24 1.74 28.76
N SER A 491 4.99 2.07 28.47
CA SER A 491 3.94 2.21 29.48
C SER A 491 3.32 0.86 29.83
N LYS A 492 2.81 0.72 31.05
CA LYS A 492 2.18 -0.52 31.52
C LYS A 492 0.89 -0.88 30.78
N LYS A 493 0.28 0.09 30.09
CA LYS A 493 -1.01 -0.06 29.42
C LYS A 493 -0.93 0.07 27.90
N GLY A 494 0.23 0.44 27.34
CA GLY A 494 0.35 0.83 25.94
C GLY A 494 -0.43 2.10 25.59
N ASP A 495 -0.71 2.96 26.57
CA ASP A 495 -1.55 4.16 26.44
C ASP A 495 -0.73 5.47 26.41
N LEU A 496 0.52 5.38 25.94
CA LEU A 496 1.49 6.47 25.95
C LEU A 496 1.76 7.02 27.34
N ALA A 497 1.54 6.21 28.40
CA ALA A 497 1.59 6.64 29.79
C ALA A 497 0.69 7.87 30.08
N GLY A 498 -0.34 8.09 29.26
CA GLY A 498 -1.23 9.24 29.32
C GLY A 498 -0.55 10.58 29.05
N ILE A 499 0.49 10.64 28.21
CA ILE A 499 1.00 11.94 27.75
C ILE A 499 0.01 12.60 26.80
N ASP A 500 -0.14 13.92 26.92
CA ASP A 500 -0.77 14.70 25.87
C ASP A 500 0.17 14.73 24.66
N LEU A 501 -0.27 14.16 23.54
CA LEU A 501 0.46 14.19 22.29
C LEU A 501 0.64 15.64 21.78
N PRO A 502 1.65 15.91 20.94
CA PRO A 502 1.82 17.23 20.34
C PRO A 502 0.52 17.69 19.67
N SER A 503 0.15 18.97 19.83
CA SER A 503 -1.06 19.54 19.20
C SER A 503 -1.05 19.46 17.66
N ALA A 504 0.15 19.33 17.07
CA ALA A 504 0.35 19.11 15.64
C ALA A 504 0.15 17.65 15.20
N GLY A 505 0.06 16.71 16.15
CA GLY A 505 -0.07 15.28 15.89
C GLY A 505 -1.49 14.87 15.49
N ARG A 506 -1.64 13.91 14.58
CA ARG A 506 -2.93 13.39 14.13
C ARG A 506 -2.90 11.88 14.03
N PHE A 507 -3.94 11.23 14.55
CA PHE A 507 -4.25 9.84 14.26
C PHE A 507 -5.11 9.74 13.00
N ILE A 508 -4.76 8.81 12.12
CA ILE A 508 -5.48 8.55 10.88
C ILE A 508 -5.55 7.04 10.71
N THR A 509 -6.73 6.49 10.46
CA THR A 509 -6.84 5.13 9.93
C THR A 509 -6.45 5.17 8.46
N TYR A 510 -5.38 4.47 8.09
CA TYR A 510 -4.83 4.53 6.74
C TYR A 510 -4.79 3.15 6.10
N SER A 511 -5.50 2.99 4.98
CA SER A 511 -5.47 1.77 4.18
C SER A 511 -4.18 1.74 3.36
N MET A 512 -3.30 0.77 3.66
CA MET A 512 -2.05 0.54 2.93
C MET A 512 -2.34 -0.20 1.61
N LEU A 513 -1.36 -0.94 1.08
CA LEU A 513 -1.59 -1.84 -0.04
C LEU A 513 -2.49 -2.99 0.41
N ASN A 514 -3.45 -3.36 -0.43
CA ASN A 514 -4.27 -4.53 -0.20
C ASN A 514 -3.45 -5.80 -0.51
N SER A 515 -3.69 -6.87 0.23
CA SER A 515 -3.14 -8.18 -0.12
C SER A 515 -3.84 -8.70 -1.38
N ASN A 516 -3.07 -9.26 -2.31
CA ASN A 516 -3.64 -9.97 -3.44
C ASN A 516 -4.48 -11.13 -2.91
N ALA A 517 -5.74 -11.21 -3.34
CA ALA A 517 -6.58 -12.35 -2.99
C ALA A 517 -6.14 -13.57 -3.79
N SER A 518 -5.85 -14.65 -3.09
CA SER A 518 -6.03 -15.99 -3.65
C SER A 518 -7.44 -16.42 -3.30
N GLN A 519 -8.18 -16.97 -4.26
CA GLN A 519 -9.38 -17.74 -3.90
C GLN A 519 -8.88 -18.87 -2.99
N VAL A 520 -9.43 -18.95 -1.77
CA VAL A 520 -9.13 -20.07 -0.90
C VAL A 520 -9.94 -21.22 -1.46
N ASP A 521 -9.28 -22.15 -2.15
CA ASP A 521 -9.93 -23.39 -2.58
C ASP A 521 -10.60 -24.02 -1.37
N ALA A 522 -11.90 -24.28 -1.45
CA ALA A 522 -12.61 -24.99 -0.39
C ALA A 522 -11.89 -26.30 -0.16
N ASN A 523 -11.37 -26.52 1.07
CA ASN A 523 -10.66 -27.74 1.39
C ASN A 523 -11.63 -28.92 1.19
N PRO A 524 -11.42 -29.80 0.19
CA PRO A 524 -12.38 -30.86 -0.12
C PRO A 524 -12.55 -31.85 1.04
N ALA A 525 -11.66 -31.83 2.04
CA ALA A 525 -11.74 -32.67 3.22
C ALA A 525 -12.73 -32.19 4.31
N SER A 526 -13.18 -30.92 4.28
CA SER A 526 -14.16 -30.42 5.27
C SER A 526 -15.59 -30.67 4.79
N THR A 527 -16.13 -31.83 5.15
CA THR A 527 -17.54 -32.17 4.86
C THR A 527 -18.55 -31.41 5.72
N ARG A 528 -18.09 -30.69 6.75
CA ARG A 528 -18.97 -29.98 7.72
C ARG A 528 -19.28 -28.53 7.34
N ILE A 529 -18.57 -27.96 6.37
CA ILE A 529 -18.77 -26.59 5.91
C ILE A 529 -19.38 -26.65 4.51
N PRO A 530 -20.54 -26.01 4.26
CA PRO A 530 -21.15 -25.97 2.93
C PRO A 530 -20.34 -25.09 1.97
N ASP A 531 -20.14 -25.56 0.74
CA ASP A 531 -19.44 -24.82 -0.33
C ASP A 531 -20.47 -24.09 -1.21
N LEU A 532 -20.82 -22.88 -0.79
CA LEU A 532 -21.80 -22.04 -1.47
C LEU A 532 -21.13 -20.87 -2.22
N GLN A 533 -19.93 -21.07 -2.77
CA GLN A 533 -19.21 -19.99 -3.45
C GLN A 533 -19.97 -19.52 -4.70
N ASN A 534 -20.20 -18.22 -4.80
CA ASN A 534 -20.80 -17.60 -5.99
C ASN A 534 -19.81 -17.48 -7.18
N CYS A 535 -18.56 -17.87 -6.98
CA CYS A 535 -17.57 -18.09 -8.03
C CYS A 535 -16.91 -19.44 -7.75
N LEU A 536 -17.20 -20.47 -8.55
CA LEU A 536 -16.66 -21.82 -8.34
C LEU A 536 -15.17 -21.89 -8.65
N TYR A 537 -14.68 -21.02 -9.54
CA TYR A 537 -13.28 -20.99 -9.92
C TYR A 537 -12.90 -19.61 -10.45
N TRP A 538 -11.76 -19.09 -10.00
CA TRP A 538 -11.15 -17.87 -10.50
C TRP A 538 -9.65 -18.06 -10.71
N ASN A 539 -9.23 -17.95 -11.97
CA ASN A 539 -7.82 -17.89 -12.37
C ASN A 539 -7.53 -16.54 -13.03
N PRO A 540 -6.84 -15.61 -12.35
CA PRO A 540 -6.58 -14.27 -12.87
C PRO A 540 -5.45 -14.20 -13.91
N ALA A 541 -4.68 -15.28 -14.10
CA ALA A 541 -3.50 -15.30 -14.97
C ALA A 541 -3.24 -16.72 -15.50
N LEU A 542 -4.15 -17.21 -16.34
CA LEU A 542 -4.01 -18.49 -17.02
C LEU A 542 -2.80 -18.42 -17.96
N LYS A 543 -1.84 -19.32 -17.72
CA LYS A 543 -0.73 -19.56 -18.65
C LYS A 543 -1.27 -20.34 -19.85
N PHE A 544 -1.35 -19.68 -21.00
CA PHE A 544 -1.83 -20.26 -22.24
C PHE A 544 -0.73 -20.18 -23.30
N LYS A 545 -0.59 -21.22 -24.10
CA LYS A 545 0.24 -21.22 -25.30
C LYS A 545 -0.60 -21.70 -26.46
N ALA A 546 -0.54 -21.02 -27.60
CA ALA A 546 -1.38 -21.34 -28.74
C ALA A 546 -1.17 -22.77 -29.30
N THR A 547 -0.03 -23.40 -28.99
CA THR A 547 0.36 -24.74 -29.47
C THR A 547 -0.11 -25.90 -28.60
N GLU A 548 -0.51 -25.66 -27.35
CA GLU A 548 -0.91 -26.71 -26.41
C GLU A 548 -2.17 -26.32 -25.63
N PRO A 549 -3.12 -27.26 -25.41
CA PRO A 549 -4.27 -27.00 -24.58
C PRO A 549 -3.87 -26.62 -23.15
N ALA A 550 -4.41 -25.51 -22.65
CA ALA A 550 -4.32 -25.17 -21.24
C ALA A 550 -5.31 -26.02 -20.45
N LYS A 551 -4.82 -26.77 -19.47
CA LYS A 551 -5.61 -27.65 -18.62
C LYS A 551 -5.68 -27.10 -17.21
N VAL A 552 -6.89 -26.94 -16.69
CA VAL A 552 -7.17 -26.55 -15.31
C VAL A 552 -8.23 -27.48 -14.74
N SER A 553 -8.24 -27.62 -13.42
CA SER A 553 -9.28 -28.39 -12.71
C SER A 553 -9.83 -27.56 -11.56
N PHE A 554 -11.11 -27.77 -11.26
CA PHE A 554 -11.80 -27.15 -10.14
C PHE A 554 -12.92 -28.06 -9.66
N ASN A 555 -13.47 -27.83 -8.46
CA ASN A 555 -14.61 -28.60 -7.96
C ASN A 555 -15.89 -27.79 -8.08
N THR A 556 -17.01 -28.48 -8.31
CA THR A 556 -18.34 -27.88 -8.16
C THR A 556 -18.67 -27.66 -6.68
N GLY A 557 -19.55 -26.71 -6.38
CA GLY A 557 -20.03 -26.45 -5.02
C GLY A 557 -21.26 -27.30 -4.64
N ASP A 558 -21.93 -26.91 -3.56
CA ASP A 558 -23.18 -27.51 -3.09
C ASP A 558 -24.45 -26.88 -3.73
N CYS A 559 -24.26 -25.80 -4.51
CA CYS A 559 -25.31 -25.08 -5.23
C CYS A 559 -25.59 -25.69 -6.62
N SER A 560 -26.76 -26.32 -6.78
CA SER A 560 -27.24 -26.77 -8.10
C SER A 560 -27.64 -25.59 -8.98
N GLY A 561 -27.44 -25.69 -10.30
CA GLY A 561 -27.79 -24.63 -11.24
C GLY A 561 -27.00 -24.65 -12.55
N GLU A 562 -27.27 -23.67 -13.41
CA GLU A 562 -26.50 -23.43 -14.63
C GLU A 562 -25.33 -22.48 -14.33
N TYR A 563 -24.14 -22.87 -14.79
CA TYR A 563 -22.91 -22.10 -14.65
C TYR A 563 -22.31 -21.84 -16.02
N VAL A 564 -21.59 -20.72 -16.11
CA VAL A 564 -20.86 -20.33 -17.31
C VAL A 564 -19.37 -20.33 -16.97
N VAL A 565 -18.61 -21.10 -17.74
CA VAL A 565 -17.16 -21.00 -17.84
C VAL A 565 -16.86 -19.82 -18.76
N VAL A 566 -16.28 -18.76 -18.24
CA VAL A 566 -15.93 -17.56 -19.00
C VAL A 566 -14.42 -17.44 -19.07
N VAL A 567 -13.88 -17.35 -20.28
CA VAL A 567 -12.48 -17.03 -20.54
C VAL A 567 -12.44 -15.62 -21.09
N ARG A 568 -11.60 -14.76 -20.50
CA ARG A 568 -11.44 -13.37 -20.98
C ARG A 568 -9.97 -13.02 -21.17
N GLY A 569 -9.66 -12.28 -22.22
CA GLY A 569 -8.31 -11.82 -22.56
C GLY A 569 -8.29 -10.35 -22.98
N VAL A 570 -7.13 -9.69 -22.89
CA VAL A 570 -6.96 -8.28 -23.26
C VAL A 570 -5.88 -8.12 -24.32
N ASP A 571 -6.23 -7.55 -25.47
CA ASP A 571 -5.27 -7.35 -26.56
C ASP A 571 -4.32 -6.16 -26.32
N LYS A 572 -3.37 -5.97 -27.24
CA LYS A 572 -2.35 -4.91 -27.15
C LYS A 572 -2.95 -3.50 -27.18
N ASP A 573 -4.17 -3.34 -27.69
CA ASP A 573 -4.88 -2.06 -27.73
C ASP A 573 -5.78 -1.85 -26.49
N GLY A 574 -5.85 -2.85 -25.60
CA GLY A 574 -6.70 -2.86 -24.42
C GLY A 574 -8.15 -3.26 -24.69
N LYS A 575 -8.45 -3.89 -25.84
CA LYS A 575 -9.79 -4.44 -26.10
C LYS A 575 -9.91 -5.81 -25.45
N ILE A 576 -11.06 -6.04 -24.83
CA ILE A 576 -11.33 -7.29 -24.13
C ILE A 576 -12.03 -8.27 -25.10
N LYS A 577 -11.51 -9.50 -25.17
CA LYS A 577 -12.09 -10.64 -25.88
C LYS A 577 -12.71 -11.61 -24.88
N ILE A 578 -13.84 -12.22 -25.21
CA ILE A 578 -14.51 -13.22 -24.37
C ILE A 578 -14.84 -14.47 -25.15
N TRP A 579 -14.68 -15.60 -24.46
CA TRP A 579 -15.18 -16.91 -24.84
C TRP A 579 -15.96 -17.50 -23.67
N SER A 580 -17.01 -18.26 -23.95
CA SER A 580 -17.79 -18.90 -22.90
C SER A 580 -18.29 -20.29 -23.28
N SER A 581 -18.54 -21.11 -22.26
CA SER A 581 -19.16 -22.42 -22.36
C SER A 581 -20.03 -22.66 -21.14
N GLU A 582 -21.10 -23.44 -21.28
CA GLU A 582 -22.06 -23.70 -20.20
C GLU A 582 -21.86 -25.10 -19.62
N ILE A 583 -21.99 -25.20 -18.29
CA ILE A 583 -22.07 -26.46 -17.54
C ILE A 583 -23.24 -26.41 -16.56
N ARG A 584 -23.67 -27.58 -16.10
CA ARG A 584 -24.74 -27.72 -15.11
C ARG A 584 -24.24 -28.50 -13.89
N VAL A 585 -24.69 -28.09 -12.71
CA VAL A 585 -24.53 -28.83 -11.45
C VAL A 585 -25.91 -29.32 -11.01
N ASP A 586 -26.05 -30.64 -10.88
CA ASP A 586 -27.30 -31.30 -10.48
C ASP A 586 -27.39 -31.53 -8.97
#